data_AF-A0A2A4SXC0-F1
#
_entry.id   AF-A0A2A4SXC0-F1
#
_cell.length_a   1.000
_cell.length_b   1.000
_cell.length_c   1.000
_cell.angle_alpha   90.00
_cell.angle_beta   90.00
_cell.angle_gamma   90.00
#
_symmetry.space_group_name_H-M   'P 1'
#
loop_
_entity.id
_entity.type
_entity.pdbx_description
1 polymer ?
#
loop_
_entity_poly.entity_id
_entity_poly.type
_entity_poly.pdbx_seq_one_letter_code
_entity_poly.pdbx_strand_id
1 'polypeptide(L)'
;MEMIHYKRTTFWLSLLVVLFFSACSDKITQYERQEDKIKPLQTTVKTVILHEDYIKAERESQTIKDFIIRRIVEKISMSPKFHLVHIQKGGALPTENDFKGQIILTGNIWTQSGQTSGRDIAIVRRTESGKTYSRSWDELEHRRWKQNVLQTVISLNFLEITDKTKLLRGVITSSNDRHYQLSNNSRKIEETQSSDVFKIPELSPGHIVISVDSRLDNLEVALDSLASKAINKLFESL
;
A
#
# COMPACT_ATOMS: atom_id res chain seq x y z
N MET A 1 -61.68 3.67 -12.99
CA MET A 1 -60.78 2.57 -12.61
C MET A 1 -59.37 3.04 -12.86
N GLU A 2 -58.71 3.41 -11.77
CA GLU A 2 -57.50 4.20 -11.67
C GLU A 2 -56.26 3.37 -12.02
N MET A 3 -55.59 3.60 -13.15
CA MET A 3 -54.28 2.99 -13.43
C MET A 3 -53.44 3.78 -14.45
N ILE A 4 -53.50 5.11 -14.45
CA ILE A 4 -52.65 5.92 -15.38
C ILE A 4 -51.78 6.95 -14.64
N HIS A 5 -52.09 7.32 -13.41
CA HIS A 5 -51.31 8.35 -12.69
C HIS A 5 -50.07 7.85 -11.93
N TYR A 6 -49.89 6.54 -11.72
CA TYR A 6 -48.79 6.02 -10.89
C TYR A 6 -47.44 5.86 -11.63
N LYS A 7 -47.45 5.73 -12.96
CA LYS A 7 -46.21 5.53 -13.75
C LYS A 7 -45.48 6.82 -14.11
N ARG A 8 -46.13 7.97 -13.99
CA ARG A 8 -45.54 9.25 -14.43
C ARG A 8 -44.70 9.88 -13.33
N THR A 9 -45.12 9.77 -12.06
CA THR A 9 -44.38 10.33 -10.91
C THR A 9 -43.06 9.62 -10.61
N THR A 10 -42.98 8.31 -10.89
CA THR A 10 -41.74 7.53 -10.73
C THR A 10 -40.68 7.90 -11.76
N PHE A 11 -41.07 8.18 -13.01
CA PHE A 11 -40.14 8.59 -14.06
C PHE A 11 -39.49 9.96 -13.80
N TRP A 12 -40.27 10.91 -13.26
CA TRP A 12 -39.74 12.23 -12.86
C TRP A 12 -38.82 12.14 -11.63
N LEU A 13 -39.08 11.23 -10.69
CA LEU A 13 -38.19 10.99 -9.55
C LEU A 13 -36.86 10.36 -9.99
N SER A 14 -36.89 9.42 -10.94
CA SER A 14 -35.69 8.80 -11.49
C SER A 14 -34.82 9.79 -12.27
N LEU A 15 -35.43 10.71 -13.03
CA LEU A 15 -34.71 11.75 -13.77
C LEU A 15 -34.06 12.78 -12.83
N LEU A 16 -34.73 13.11 -11.72
CA LEU A 16 -34.22 14.07 -10.73
C LEU A 16 -33.04 13.50 -9.92
N VAL A 17 -33.03 12.19 -9.64
CA VAL A 17 -31.89 11.50 -9.02
C VAL A 17 -30.68 11.46 -9.98
N VAL A 18 -30.89 11.20 -11.27
CA VAL A 18 -29.78 11.19 -12.26
C VAL A 18 -29.15 12.58 -12.44
N LEU A 19 -29.96 13.65 -12.43
CA LEU A 19 -29.46 15.03 -12.56
C LEU A 19 -28.72 15.53 -11.30
N PHE A 20 -29.03 15.01 -10.11
CA PHE A 20 -28.28 15.33 -8.89
C PHE A 20 -26.91 14.62 -8.83
N PHE A 21 -26.76 13.45 -9.45
CA PHE A 21 -25.45 12.76 -9.50
C PHE A 21 -24.48 13.37 -10.53
N SER A 22 -24.97 14.03 -11.58
CA SER A 22 -24.10 14.68 -12.59
C SER A 22 -23.64 16.09 -12.22
N ALA A 23 -24.18 16.71 -11.17
CA ALA A 23 -23.82 18.08 -10.77
C ALA A 23 -22.69 18.16 -9.72
N CYS A 24 -22.12 17.02 -9.29
CA CYS A 24 -21.02 16.96 -8.33
C CYS A 24 -19.64 16.71 -8.97
N SER A 25 -19.50 16.72 -10.30
CA SER A 25 -18.21 16.44 -10.97
C SER A 25 -17.52 17.64 -11.62
N ASP A 26 -18.12 18.84 -11.65
CA ASP A 26 -17.58 19.98 -12.42
C ASP A 26 -16.73 20.97 -11.61
N LYS A 27 -15.83 20.43 -10.78
CA LYS A 27 -14.59 21.13 -10.39
C LYS A 27 -13.41 20.16 -10.41
N ILE A 28 -13.17 19.55 -11.57
CA ILE A 28 -11.81 19.13 -11.94
C ILE A 28 -11.03 20.42 -12.17
N THR A 29 -10.44 20.97 -11.10
CA THR A 29 -9.37 21.95 -11.23
C THR A 29 -8.29 21.30 -12.08
N GLN A 30 -8.08 21.79 -13.30
CA GLN A 30 -6.94 21.44 -14.13
C GLN A 30 -5.68 21.62 -13.29
N TYR A 31 -5.07 20.50 -12.95
CA TYR A 31 -3.91 20.46 -12.09
C TYR A 31 -2.68 20.61 -12.96
N GLU A 32 -1.99 21.73 -12.80
CA GLU A 32 -0.76 22.06 -13.53
C GLU A 32 0.34 21.09 -13.08
N ARG A 33 0.77 20.21 -13.99
CA ARG A 33 1.84 19.24 -13.80
C ARG A 33 3.12 19.97 -13.39
N GLN A 34 3.50 19.90 -12.12
CA GLN A 34 4.79 20.41 -11.67
C GLN A 34 5.88 19.37 -11.94
N GLU A 35 6.84 19.73 -12.80
CA GLU A 35 7.97 18.89 -13.20
C GLU A 35 8.81 18.40 -12.02
N ASP A 36 9.34 17.19 -12.21
CA ASP A 36 10.13 16.32 -11.35
C ASP A 36 11.28 16.99 -10.56
N LYS A 37 10.94 17.71 -9.50
CA LYS A 37 11.85 17.89 -8.36
C LYS A 37 11.07 17.66 -7.07
N ILE A 38 11.44 16.61 -6.35
CA ILE A 38 11.01 16.37 -4.98
C ILE A 38 11.44 17.60 -4.17
N LYS A 39 10.53 18.56 -3.99
CA LYS A 39 10.82 19.76 -3.21
C LYS A 39 10.99 19.34 -1.74
N PRO A 40 11.95 19.94 -1.03
CA PRO A 40 12.05 19.73 0.40
C PRO A 40 10.78 20.18 1.10
N LEU A 41 10.57 19.73 2.33
CA LEU A 41 9.38 20.04 3.11
C LEU A 41 9.39 21.53 3.48
N GLN A 42 9.00 22.39 2.55
CA GLN A 42 8.99 23.84 2.72
C GLN A 42 7.74 24.23 3.48
N THR A 43 7.88 24.27 4.81
CA THR A 43 6.85 24.74 5.72
C THR A 43 7.46 25.60 6.81
N THR A 44 6.73 26.61 7.25
CA THR A 44 7.06 27.41 8.44
C THR A 44 6.46 26.80 9.71
N VAL A 45 5.58 25.80 9.56
CA VAL A 45 4.91 25.11 10.67
C VAL A 45 5.87 24.15 11.35
N LYS A 46 5.90 24.22 12.69
CA LYS A 46 6.77 23.37 13.52
C LYS A 46 6.02 22.30 14.30
N THR A 47 4.71 22.44 14.49
CA THR A 47 3.94 21.49 15.27
C THR A 47 3.43 20.37 14.38
N VAL A 48 3.72 19.13 14.76
CA VAL A 48 3.23 17.91 14.11
C VAL A 48 2.29 17.19 15.05
N ILE A 49 1.05 16.97 14.61
CA ILE A 49 0.10 16.11 15.29
C ILE A 49 0.18 14.71 14.71
N LEU A 50 0.49 13.75 15.58
CA LEU A 50 0.34 12.33 15.33
C LEU A 50 -0.80 11.82 16.18
N HIS A 51 -1.95 11.58 15.56
CA HIS A 51 -3.03 10.84 16.18
C HIS A 51 -3.04 9.41 15.65
N GLU A 52 -3.00 8.43 16.54
CA GLU A 52 -2.88 7.02 16.13
C GLU A 52 -4.09 6.51 15.31
N ASP A 53 -5.25 7.15 15.40
CA ASP A 53 -6.44 6.82 14.63
C ASP A 53 -6.41 7.39 13.19
N TYR A 54 -5.50 8.33 12.91
CA TYR A 54 -5.23 8.80 11.55
C TYR A 54 -4.26 7.89 10.77
N ILE A 55 -3.65 6.92 11.45
CA ILE A 55 -2.95 5.80 10.81
C ILE A 55 -3.87 4.59 10.83
N LYS A 56 -4.52 4.30 9.71
CA LYS A 56 -5.41 3.14 9.59
C LYS A 56 -4.62 1.90 9.21
N ALA A 57 -5.00 0.78 9.80
CA ALA A 57 -4.44 -0.52 9.48
C ALA A 57 -5.53 -1.58 9.58
N GLU A 58 -5.51 -2.55 8.67
CA GLU A 58 -6.30 -3.77 8.83
C GLU A 58 -5.75 -4.63 9.97
N ARG A 59 -6.53 -5.61 10.41
CA ARG A 59 -6.19 -6.44 11.58
C ARG A 59 -4.82 -7.14 11.42
N GLU A 60 -4.53 -7.64 10.23
CA GLU A 60 -3.27 -8.32 9.91
C GLU A 60 -2.06 -7.35 9.86
N SER A 61 -2.32 -6.05 9.74
CA SER A 61 -1.30 -4.99 9.65
C SER A 61 -1.05 -4.26 10.96
N GLN A 62 -1.68 -4.67 12.07
CA GLN A 62 -1.58 -3.94 13.34
C GLN A 62 -0.14 -3.88 13.88
N THR A 63 0.62 -4.97 13.80
CA THR A 63 2.03 -4.99 14.23
C THR A 63 2.89 -3.99 13.45
N ILE A 64 2.63 -3.85 12.14
CA ILE A 64 3.31 -2.88 11.27
C ILE A 64 2.92 -1.46 11.66
N LYS A 65 1.64 -1.22 11.98
CA LYS A 65 1.14 0.07 12.46
C LYS A 65 1.85 0.49 13.75
N ASP A 66 1.92 -0.39 14.74
CA ASP A 66 2.55 -0.10 16.03
C ASP A 66 4.04 0.22 15.85
N PHE A 67 4.73 -0.54 15.00
CA PHE A 67 6.11 -0.26 14.62
C PHE A 67 6.27 1.14 14.00
N ILE A 68 5.44 1.47 13.00
CA ILE A 68 5.50 2.75 12.29
C ILE A 68 5.25 3.91 13.25
N ILE A 69 4.22 3.82 14.10
CA ILE A 69 3.89 4.87 15.08
C ILE A 69 5.07 5.12 16.00
N ARG A 70 5.60 4.06 16.65
CA ARG A 70 6.76 4.18 17.55
C ARG A 70 7.92 4.88 16.85
N ARG A 71 8.20 4.49 15.61
CA ARG A 71 9.37 4.98 14.88
C ARG A 71 9.19 6.40 14.34
N ILE A 72 7.96 6.81 14.02
CA ILE A 72 7.60 8.20 13.75
C ILE A 72 7.78 9.06 15.00
N VAL A 73 7.25 8.62 16.16
CA VAL A 73 7.36 9.33 17.44
C VAL A 73 8.82 9.59 17.78
N GLU A 74 9.66 8.55 17.72
CA GLU A 74 11.10 8.66 17.96
C GLU A 74 11.76 9.67 17.03
N LYS A 75 11.53 9.58 15.71
CA LYS A 75 12.16 10.48 14.74
C LYS A 75 11.75 11.94 14.87
N ILE A 76 10.47 12.22 15.12
CA ILE A 76 10.01 13.60 15.28
C ILE A 76 10.51 14.16 16.61
N SER A 77 10.44 13.38 17.68
CA SER A 77 10.87 13.83 19.02
C SER A 77 12.37 14.11 19.10
N MET A 78 13.18 13.42 18.29
CA MET A 78 14.62 13.68 18.17
C MET A 78 14.95 14.86 17.24
N SER A 79 13.98 15.40 16.48
CA SER A 79 14.22 16.51 15.56
C SER A 79 14.11 17.85 16.28
N PRO A 80 15.15 18.71 16.24
CA PRO A 80 15.07 20.04 16.86
C PRO A 80 14.17 21.02 16.08
N LYS A 81 13.71 20.63 14.88
CA LYS A 81 12.90 21.48 14.00
C LYS A 81 11.41 21.41 14.29
N PHE A 82 10.94 20.29 14.87
CA PHE A 82 9.52 20.01 15.03
C PHE A 82 9.16 19.71 16.49
N HIS A 83 7.95 20.09 16.87
CA HIS A 83 7.34 19.72 18.13
C HIS A 83 6.25 18.67 17.87
N LEU A 84 6.36 17.51 18.53
CA LEU A 84 5.40 16.43 18.40
C LEU A 84 4.29 16.54 19.45
N VAL A 85 3.04 16.52 18.98
CA VAL A 85 1.86 16.25 19.79
C VAL A 85 1.36 14.85 19.44
N HIS A 86 1.62 13.88 20.32
CA HIS A 86 1.23 12.49 20.14
C HIS A 86 -0.07 12.20 20.90
N ILE A 87 -1.12 11.83 20.17
CA ILE A 87 -2.43 11.48 20.71
C ILE A 87 -2.64 9.98 20.50
N GLN A 88 -2.74 9.25 21.61
CA GLN A 88 -2.99 7.82 21.61
C GLN A 88 -4.36 7.47 21.04
N LYS A 89 -4.52 6.23 20.59
CA LYS A 89 -5.79 5.68 20.10
C LYS A 89 -6.95 5.94 21.08
N GLY A 90 -8.08 6.41 20.56
CA GLY A 90 -9.26 6.75 21.37
C GLY A 90 -9.18 8.06 22.14
N GLY A 91 -8.09 8.82 21.99
CA GLY A 91 -8.00 10.19 22.47
C GLY A 91 -9.01 11.11 21.80
N ALA A 92 -9.28 12.26 22.43
CA ALA A 92 -10.16 13.25 21.83
C ALA A 92 -9.53 13.76 20.52
N LEU A 93 -10.28 13.67 19.42
CA LEU A 93 -9.90 14.26 18.16
C LEU A 93 -9.83 15.79 18.34
N PRO A 94 -8.71 16.45 18.00
CA PRO A 94 -8.65 17.90 17.97
C PRO A 94 -9.74 18.44 17.03
N THR A 95 -10.30 19.60 17.35
CA THR A 95 -11.28 20.25 16.48
C THR A 95 -10.58 20.91 15.28
N GLU A 96 -11.28 21.17 14.17
CA GLU A 96 -10.68 21.74 12.95
C GLU A 96 -9.90 23.04 13.21
N ASN A 97 -10.37 23.88 14.13
CA ASN A 97 -9.68 25.11 14.53
C ASN A 97 -8.37 24.83 15.29
N ASP A 98 -8.28 23.71 16.00
CA ASP A 98 -7.06 23.32 16.71
C ASP A 98 -5.95 22.97 15.71
N PHE A 99 -6.28 22.49 14.52
CA PHE A 99 -5.30 22.05 13.53
C PHE A 99 -4.72 23.18 12.66
N LYS A 100 -5.32 24.37 12.64
CA LYS A 100 -4.85 25.45 11.77
C LYS A 100 -3.43 25.89 12.15
N GLY A 101 -2.53 25.89 11.16
CA GLY A 101 -1.11 26.14 11.37
C GLY A 101 -0.34 24.94 11.91
N GLN A 102 -0.86 23.72 11.73
CA GLN A 102 -0.23 22.46 12.17
C GLN A 102 -0.05 21.47 11.01
N ILE A 103 0.85 20.52 11.19
CA ILE A 103 1.06 19.39 10.28
C ILE A 103 0.35 18.17 10.88
N ILE A 104 -0.53 17.53 10.14
CA ILE A 104 -1.14 16.26 10.52
C ILE A 104 -0.45 15.13 9.76
N LEU A 105 -0.06 14.09 10.49
CA LEU A 105 0.38 12.84 9.90
C LEU A 105 -0.81 11.89 9.74
N THR A 106 -1.03 11.44 8.50
CA THR A 106 -2.06 10.45 8.16
C THR A 106 -1.46 9.26 7.44
N GLY A 107 -2.12 8.12 7.46
CA GLY A 107 -1.66 6.97 6.70
C GLY A 107 -2.60 5.80 6.66
N ASN A 108 -2.36 4.92 5.71
CA ASN A 108 -3.08 3.66 5.53
C ASN A 108 -2.05 2.55 5.34
N ILE A 109 -2.25 1.45 6.06
CA ILE A 109 -1.42 0.26 6.00
C ILE A 109 -2.33 -0.90 5.64
N TRP A 110 -1.99 -1.57 4.56
CA TRP A 110 -2.71 -2.72 4.06
C TRP A 110 -1.72 -3.84 3.82
N THR A 111 -2.05 -5.02 4.33
CA THR A 111 -1.27 -6.24 4.16
C THR A 111 -2.23 -7.36 3.83
N GLN A 112 -1.90 -8.12 2.80
CA GLN A 112 -2.61 -9.34 2.46
C GLN A 112 -1.61 -10.47 2.30
N SER A 113 -1.84 -11.54 3.03
CA SER A 113 -1.14 -12.81 2.84
C SER A 113 -2.09 -13.85 2.24
N GLY A 114 -1.58 -14.69 1.36
CA GLY A 114 -2.36 -15.73 0.72
C GLY A 114 -1.51 -16.96 0.43
N GLN A 115 -2.09 -18.14 0.64
CA GLN A 115 -1.49 -19.40 0.24
C GLN A 115 -2.44 -20.11 -0.71
N THR A 116 -1.95 -20.47 -1.90
CA THR A 116 -2.64 -21.34 -2.83
C THR A 116 -1.80 -22.59 -3.06
N SER A 117 -2.45 -23.72 -3.35
CA SER A 117 -1.74 -24.97 -3.62
C SER A 117 -2.54 -25.82 -4.59
N GLY A 118 -1.85 -26.64 -5.36
CA GLY A 118 -2.49 -27.52 -6.32
C GLY A 118 -1.62 -28.71 -6.70
N ARG A 119 -2.13 -29.47 -7.65
CA ARG A 119 -1.45 -30.63 -8.24
C ARG A 119 -1.50 -30.50 -9.74
N ASP A 120 -0.37 -30.75 -10.38
CA ASP A 120 -0.21 -30.77 -11.83
C ASP A 120 0.45 -32.08 -12.27
N ILE A 121 0.23 -32.43 -13.54
CA ILE A 121 0.86 -33.58 -14.17
C ILE A 121 1.68 -33.01 -15.32
N ALA A 122 3.00 -33.21 -15.26
CA ALA A 122 3.91 -32.75 -16.30
C ALA A 122 4.56 -33.97 -16.97
N ILE A 123 4.67 -33.93 -18.30
CA ILE A 123 5.50 -34.89 -19.04
C ILE A 123 6.93 -34.38 -18.94
N VAL A 124 7.80 -35.16 -18.30
CA VAL A 124 9.21 -34.81 -18.10
C VAL A 124 10.06 -35.81 -18.85
N ARG A 125 10.90 -35.30 -19.74
CA ARG A 125 11.85 -36.13 -20.45
C ARG A 125 13.05 -36.40 -19.56
N ARG A 126 13.26 -37.67 -19.20
CA ARG A 126 14.47 -38.13 -18.52
C ARG A 126 15.49 -38.54 -19.56
N THR A 127 16.75 -38.32 -19.24
CA THR A 127 17.89 -38.79 -20.02
C THR A 127 18.88 -39.42 -19.07
N GLU A 128 19.21 -40.68 -19.34
CA GLU A 128 20.27 -41.41 -18.68
C GLU A 128 21.38 -41.65 -19.70
N SER A 129 22.60 -41.24 -19.37
CA SER A 129 23.78 -41.44 -20.19
C SER A 129 24.81 -42.24 -19.43
N GLY A 130 25.13 -43.43 -19.93
CA GLY A 130 26.28 -44.22 -19.51
C GLY A 130 27.46 -44.03 -20.47
N LYS A 131 28.60 -44.66 -20.15
CA LYS A 131 29.81 -44.59 -20.99
C LYS A 131 29.61 -45.13 -22.42
N THR A 132 28.62 -46.00 -22.63
CA THR A 132 28.37 -46.69 -23.91
C THR A 132 26.92 -46.65 -24.37
N TYR A 133 26.03 -45.92 -23.65
CA TYR A 133 24.63 -45.82 -24.03
C TYR A 133 24.03 -44.48 -23.64
N SER A 134 22.97 -44.11 -24.35
CA SER A 134 22.07 -43.03 -23.98
C SER A 134 20.64 -43.54 -24.08
N ARG A 135 19.85 -43.34 -23.03
CA ARG A 135 18.42 -43.65 -23.00
C ARG A 135 17.66 -42.40 -22.64
N SER A 136 16.55 -42.18 -23.33
CA SER A 136 15.61 -41.13 -23.02
C SER A 136 14.20 -41.68 -23.03
N TRP A 137 13.43 -41.34 -22.01
CA TRP A 137 12.02 -41.71 -21.90
C TRP A 137 11.25 -40.55 -21.31
N ASP A 138 9.96 -40.50 -21.65
CA ASP A 138 9.03 -39.54 -21.08
C ASP A 138 8.37 -40.18 -19.86
N GLU A 139 8.38 -39.46 -18.75
CA GLU A 139 7.77 -39.88 -17.49
C GLU A 139 6.66 -38.89 -17.12
N LEU A 140 5.49 -39.41 -16.73
CA LEU A 140 4.44 -38.59 -16.13
C LEU A 140 4.83 -38.29 -14.69
N GLU A 141 5.22 -37.05 -14.44
CA GLU A 141 5.60 -36.58 -13.11
C GLU A 141 4.40 -35.91 -12.45
N HIS A 142 3.92 -36.48 -11.34
CA HIS A 142 2.96 -35.84 -10.46
C HIS A 142 3.67 -34.80 -9.60
N ARG A 143 3.30 -33.54 -9.79
CA ARG A 143 3.88 -32.41 -9.09
C ARG A 143 2.85 -31.81 -8.16
N ARG A 144 3.33 -31.40 -6.99
CA ARG A 144 2.56 -30.62 -6.03
C ARG A 144 3.20 -29.25 -5.98
N TRP A 145 2.38 -28.22 -6.15
CA TRP A 145 2.83 -26.86 -6.04
C TRP A 145 2.15 -26.16 -4.88
N LYS A 146 2.89 -25.26 -4.25
CA LYS A 146 2.40 -24.33 -3.24
C LYS A 146 2.92 -22.95 -3.60
N GLN A 147 2.02 -22.00 -3.71
CA GLN A 147 2.33 -20.60 -3.95
C GLN A 147 1.94 -19.77 -2.74
N ASN A 148 2.90 -19.08 -2.16
CA ASN A 148 2.67 -18.08 -1.12
C ASN A 148 2.75 -16.69 -1.76
N VAL A 149 1.83 -15.82 -1.39
CA VAL A 149 1.77 -14.43 -1.83
C VAL A 149 1.74 -13.54 -0.61
N LEU A 150 2.58 -12.52 -0.60
CA LEU A 150 2.53 -11.42 0.35
C LEU A 150 2.46 -10.11 -0.40
N GLN A 151 1.43 -9.33 -0.11
CA GLN A 151 1.29 -7.97 -0.62
C GLN A 151 1.21 -7.02 0.56
N THR A 152 1.96 -5.93 0.49
CA THR A 152 1.89 -4.89 1.51
C THR A 152 1.99 -3.52 0.86
N VAL A 153 1.09 -2.63 1.26
CA VAL A 153 1.08 -1.23 0.85
C VAL A 153 1.03 -0.37 2.11
N ILE A 154 2.01 0.53 2.24
CA ILE A 154 2.10 1.54 3.28
C ILE A 154 1.99 2.89 2.61
N SER A 155 1.00 3.70 2.98
CA SER A 155 0.86 5.09 2.57
C SER A 155 0.98 5.98 3.79
N LEU A 156 1.90 6.93 3.79
CA LEU A 156 2.09 7.92 4.86
C LEU A 156 2.13 9.33 4.26
N ASN A 157 1.44 10.29 4.88
CA ASN A 157 1.34 11.65 4.37
C ASN A 157 1.51 12.68 5.48
N PHE A 158 2.29 13.73 5.19
CA PHE A 158 2.30 14.99 5.93
C PHE A 158 1.37 15.99 5.24
N LEU A 159 0.33 16.40 5.96
CA LEU A 159 -0.64 17.39 5.52
C LEU A 159 -0.49 18.66 6.36
N GLU A 160 -0.20 19.79 5.75
CA GLU A 160 -0.27 21.09 6.42
C GLU A 160 -1.71 21.57 6.41
N ILE A 161 -2.28 21.80 7.58
CA ILE A 161 -3.63 22.36 7.71
C ILE A 161 -3.50 23.87 7.86
N THR A 162 -3.75 24.57 6.76
CA THR A 162 -3.91 26.03 6.73
C THR A 162 -5.34 26.36 6.29
N ASP A 163 -5.60 27.54 5.72
CA ASP A 163 -6.89 27.83 5.07
C ASP A 163 -7.18 26.89 3.90
N LYS A 164 -6.13 26.30 3.31
CA LYS A 164 -6.23 25.20 2.34
C LYS A 164 -5.28 24.09 2.76
N THR A 165 -5.81 22.88 2.94
CA THR A 165 -4.98 21.70 3.22
C THR A 165 -3.97 21.47 2.10
N LYS A 166 -2.69 21.42 2.46
CA LYS A 166 -1.60 21.23 1.51
C LYS A 166 -0.86 19.93 1.81
N LEU A 167 -0.73 19.07 0.82
CA LEU A 167 0.17 17.92 0.91
C LEU A 167 1.61 18.44 0.88
N LEU A 168 2.34 18.18 1.96
CA LEU A 168 3.76 18.51 2.06
C LEU A 168 4.62 17.38 1.50
N ARG A 169 4.27 16.15 1.85
CA ARG A 169 4.92 14.95 1.35
C ARG A 169 4.03 13.74 1.56
N GLY A 170 3.95 12.89 0.55
CA GLY A 170 3.38 11.56 0.62
C GLY A 170 4.43 10.52 0.30
N VAL A 171 4.40 9.39 0.99
CA VAL A 171 5.24 8.23 0.69
C VAL A 171 4.36 7.03 0.58
N ILE A 172 4.44 6.36 -0.57
CA ILE A 172 3.76 5.10 -0.83
C ILE A 172 4.83 4.05 -1.01
N THR A 173 4.90 3.10 -0.09
CA THR A 173 5.80 1.96 -0.19
C THR A 173 4.97 0.73 -0.48
N SER A 174 5.33 -0.01 -1.53
CA SER A 174 4.63 -1.23 -1.93
C SER A 174 5.59 -2.41 -2.06
N SER A 175 5.11 -3.58 -1.69
CA SER A 175 5.78 -4.84 -1.91
C SER A 175 4.81 -5.92 -2.36
N ASN A 176 5.25 -6.78 -3.26
CA ASN A 176 4.51 -7.93 -3.76
C ASN A 176 5.50 -9.06 -3.99
N ASP A 177 5.48 -10.03 -3.08
CA ASP A 177 6.32 -11.21 -3.16
C ASP A 177 5.49 -12.46 -3.46
N ARG A 178 6.05 -13.33 -4.29
CA ARG A 178 5.44 -14.58 -4.71
C ARG A 178 6.49 -15.69 -4.65
N HIS A 179 6.30 -16.62 -3.73
CA HIS A 179 7.17 -17.80 -3.62
C HIS A 179 6.46 -19.02 -4.14
N TYR A 180 7.09 -19.69 -5.10
CA TYR A 180 6.58 -20.91 -5.70
C TYR A 180 7.44 -22.09 -5.25
N GLN A 181 6.80 -23.04 -4.58
CA GLN A 181 7.44 -24.29 -4.17
C GLN A 181 6.86 -25.41 -4.99
N LEU A 182 7.72 -26.07 -5.78
CA LEU A 182 7.39 -27.29 -6.50
C LEU A 182 7.98 -28.47 -5.74
N SER A 183 7.17 -29.49 -5.49
CA SER A 183 7.63 -30.74 -4.89
C SER A 183 7.21 -31.92 -5.74
N ASN A 184 8.13 -32.85 -5.94
CA ASN A 184 7.86 -34.16 -6.51
C ASN A 184 8.31 -35.25 -5.53
N ASN A 185 8.04 -36.53 -5.87
CA ASN A 185 8.32 -37.67 -5.00
C ASN A 185 9.82 -37.88 -4.65
N SER A 186 10.75 -37.08 -5.17
CA SER A 186 12.19 -37.25 -4.92
C SER A 186 13.03 -35.96 -4.81
N ARG A 187 12.50 -34.76 -5.09
CA ARG A 187 13.16 -33.45 -4.97
C ARG A 187 12.16 -32.32 -4.70
N LYS A 188 12.57 -31.37 -3.83
CA LYS A 188 11.96 -30.04 -3.74
C LYS A 188 12.70 -29.12 -4.72
N ILE A 189 11.96 -28.45 -5.59
CA ILE A 189 12.46 -27.39 -6.45
C ILE A 189 11.79 -26.12 -5.94
N GLU A 190 12.57 -25.26 -5.30
CA GLU A 190 12.11 -23.93 -4.86
C GLU A 190 12.41 -22.94 -5.97
N GLU A 191 11.39 -22.26 -6.47
CA GLU A 191 11.51 -21.20 -7.45
C GLU A 191 10.88 -19.93 -6.88
N THR A 192 11.73 -18.97 -6.49
CA THR A 192 11.25 -17.65 -6.07
C THR A 192 11.10 -16.79 -7.32
N GLN A 193 9.86 -16.42 -7.66
CA GLN A 193 9.59 -15.41 -8.69
C GLN A 193 9.17 -14.11 -8.02
N SER A 194 10.13 -13.23 -7.75
CA SER A 194 9.82 -11.84 -7.40
C SER A 194 9.34 -11.14 -8.67
N SER A 195 8.10 -10.66 -8.68
CA SER A 195 7.54 -9.94 -9.82
C SER A 195 7.54 -8.43 -9.57
N ASP A 196 8.13 -7.70 -10.52
CA ASP A 196 8.41 -6.27 -10.52
C ASP A 196 7.23 -5.35 -10.14
N VAL A 197 7.59 -4.38 -9.29
CA VAL A 197 7.18 -2.96 -9.27
C VAL A 197 5.72 -2.66 -9.67
N PHE A 198 4.89 -2.38 -8.67
CA PHE A 198 3.62 -1.67 -8.91
C PHE A 198 3.92 -0.32 -9.57
N LYS A 199 3.60 -0.19 -10.86
CA LYS A 199 3.49 1.13 -11.51
C LYS A 199 2.15 1.72 -11.09
N ILE A 200 2.18 2.70 -10.19
CA ILE A 200 1.01 3.50 -9.86
C ILE A 200 0.92 4.63 -10.90
N PRO A 201 -0.07 4.63 -11.82
CA PRO A 201 -0.22 5.70 -12.80
C PRO A 201 -0.63 7.01 -12.12
N GLU A 202 -0.06 8.12 -12.58
CA GLU A 202 -0.44 9.51 -12.27
C GLU A 202 -0.60 9.84 -10.78
N LEU A 203 0.53 9.95 -10.07
CA LEU A 203 0.53 10.42 -8.69
C LEU A 203 0.50 11.93 -8.59
N SER A 204 -0.28 12.46 -7.63
CA SER A 204 -0.25 13.87 -7.26
C SER A 204 1.16 14.28 -6.85
N PRO A 205 1.65 15.46 -7.22
CA PRO A 205 2.96 15.95 -6.78
C PRO A 205 3.16 15.89 -5.27
N GLY A 206 4.39 15.61 -4.86
CA GLY A 206 4.76 15.42 -3.46
C GLY A 206 4.68 13.96 -2.98
N HIS A 207 4.15 13.04 -3.80
CA HIS A 207 4.24 11.60 -3.52
C HIS A 207 5.55 10.99 -4.02
N ILE A 208 6.10 10.07 -3.23
CA ILE A 208 7.26 9.26 -3.59
C ILE A 208 6.84 7.80 -3.51
N VAL A 209 7.06 7.04 -4.60
CA VAL A 209 6.83 5.59 -4.62
C VAL A 209 8.12 4.86 -4.37
N ILE A 210 8.06 3.89 -3.46
CA ILE A 210 9.19 3.00 -3.17
C ILE A 210 8.69 1.58 -3.35
N SER A 211 9.19 0.92 -4.38
CA SER A 211 9.01 -0.53 -4.51
C SER A 211 10.12 -1.25 -3.76
N VAL A 212 9.74 -2.22 -2.94
CA VAL A 212 10.70 -3.04 -2.20
C VAL A 212 10.42 -4.50 -2.51
N ASP A 213 11.48 -5.24 -2.83
CA ASP A 213 11.45 -6.70 -2.84
C ASP A 213 11.44 -7.19 -1.38
N SER A 214 10.27 -7.60 -0.88
CA SER A 214 10.17 -8.30 0.40
C SER A 214 10.41 -9.77 0.12
N ARG A 215 11.35 -10.45 0.80
CA ARG A 215 11.42 -11.91 0.70
C ARG A 215 10.59 -12.54 1.82
N LEU A 216 9.71 -13.48 1.47
CA LEU A 216 8.88 -14.25 2.40
C LEU A 216 9.69 -15.06 3.41
N ASP A 217 10.95 -15.38 3.09
CA ASP A 217 11.88 -16.14 3.93
C ASP A 217 12.02 -15.54 5.35
N ASN A 218 11.85 -14.21 5.47
CA ASN A 218 11.82 -13.51 6.74
C ASN A 218 10.85 -12.31 6.69
N LEU A 219 9.56 -12.62 6.82
CA LEU A 219 8.45 -11.67 6.77
C LEU A 219 8.65 -10.48 7.71
N GLU A 220 9.02 -10.72 8.97
CA GLU A 220 9.19 -9.65 9.96
C GLU A 220 10.30 -8.67 9.56
N VAL A 221 11.45 -9.18 9.14
CA VAL A 221 12.57 -8.33 8.68
C VAL A 221 12.22 -7.57 7.40
N ALA A 222 11.46 -8.19 6.50
CA ALA A 222 11.04 -7.54 5.26
C ALA A 222 10.04 -6.40 5.52
N LEU A 223 9.05 -6.62 6.40
CA LEU A 223 8.09 -5.60 6.80
C LEU A 223 8.75 -4.47 7.59
N ASP A 224 9.71 -4.78 8.46
CA ASP A 224 10.51 -3.80 9.19
C ASP A 224 11.34 -2.92 8.26
N SER A 225 11.99 -3.53 7.27
CA SER A 225 12.76 -2.83 6.21
C SER A 225 11.86 -1.94 5.35
N LEU A 226 10.66 -2.43 4.99
CA LEU A 226 9.64 -1.69 4.24
C LEU A 226 9.20 -0.44 5.00
N ALA A 227 8.82 -0.61 6.27
CA ALA A 227 8.39 0.47 7.14
C ALA A 227 9.53 1.47 7.39
N SER A 228 10.75 0.99 7.63
CA SER A 228 11.94 1.83 7.80
C SER A 228 12.25 2.66 6.56
N LYS A 229 12.13 2.10 5.35
CA LYS A 229 12.29 2.84 4.09
C LYS A 229 11.20 3.90 3.92
N ALA A 230 9.94 3.56 4.21
CA ALA A 230 8.82 4.50 4.15
C ALA A 230 9.09 5.71 5.06
N ILE A 231 9.50 5.45 6.31
CA ILE A 231 9.83 6.48 7.28
C ILE A 231 11.07 7.27 6.85
N ASN A 232 12.15 6.63 6.41
CA ASN A 232 13.35 7.36 5.98
C ASN A 232 13.01 8.34 4.86
N LYS A 233 12.27 7.90 3.85
CA LYS A 233 11.88 8.72 2.70
C LYS A 233 10.89 9.83 3.05
N LEU A 234 10.01 9.56 4.02
CA LEU A 234 9.09 10.57 4.56
C LEU A 234 9.88 11.72 5.22
N PHE A 235 11.05 11.43 5.79
CA PHE A 235 11.88 12.38 6.53
C PHE A 235 13.12 12.89 5.80
N GLU A 236 13.48 12.36 4.63
CA GLU A 236 14.69 12.71 3.85
C GLU A 236 14.80 14.20 3.43
N SER A 237 13.79 15.01 3.73
CA SER A 237 13.77 16.45 3.45
C SER A 237 13.36 17.34 4.61
N LEU A 238 13.27 16.77 5.82
CA LEU A 238 13.04 17.53 7.06
C LEU A 238 14.37 18.09 7.56
#